data_AF-A0A1Y2BHX7-F1
#
_entry.id   AF-A0A1Y2BHX7-F1
#
_cell.length_a   1.000
_cell.length_b   1.000
_cell.length_c   1.000
_cell.angle_alpha   90.00
_cell.angle_beta   90.00
_cell.angle_gamma   90.00
#
_symmetry.space_group_name_H-M   'P 1'
#
loop_
_entity.id
_entity.type
_entity.pdbx_description
1 polymer ?
#
loop_
_entity_poly.entity_id
_entity_poly.type
_entity_poly.pdbx_seq_one_letter_code
_entity_poly.pdbx_strand_id
1 'polypeptide(L)'
;VVKYLLEKDININEKNNKGDTALMLAAQKGYLQIAKALIDRGAIINDKDENGRTPLLFATENGNMEIISYMIERGANVNEMDNSGRTPLSIATRSNNKELIELLKKNGARRL
;
A
#
# COMPACT_ATOMS: atom_id res chain seq x y z
N VAL A 1 -3.63 8.22 -20.72
CA VAL A 1 -2.22 8.48 -20.33
C VAL A 1 -1.63 7.33 -19.52
N VAL A 2 -2.12 7.01 -18.31
CA VAL A 2 -1.49 5.97 -17.46
C VAL A 2 -1.45 4.57 -18.11
N LYS A 3 -2.57 4.12 -18.72
CA LYS A 3 -2.62 2.83 -19.42
C LYS A 3 -1.60 2.75 -20.58
N TYR A 4 -1.40 3.86 -21.29
CA TYR A 4 -0.45 3.97 -22.41
C TYR A 4 1.01 3.98 -21.93
N LEU A 5 1.29 4.61 -20.78
CA LEU A 5 2.62 4.56 -20.18
C LEU A 5 2.94 3.11 -19.76
N LEU A 6 2.01 2.41 -19.12
CA LEU A 6 2.17 1.02 -18.69
C LEU A 6 2.28 -0.02 -19.84
N GLU A 7 2.21 0.41 -21.10
CA GLU A 7 2.44 -0.42 -22.30
C GLU A 7 3.86 -0.24 -22.87
N LYS A 8 4.62 0.75 -22.38
CA LYS A 8 6.06 0.88 -22.64
C LYS A 8 6.82 -0.02 -21.67
N ASP A 9 8.06 -0.36 -22.04
CA ASP A 9 8.99 -1.18 -21.25
C ASP A 9 9.52 -0.37 -20.04
N ILE A 10 8.60 0.12 -19.21
CA ILE A 10 8.92 0.90 -18.01
C ILE A 10 9.17 -0.08 -16.87
N ASN A 11 10.25 0.16 -16.12
CA ASN A 11 10.44 -0.52 -14.85
C ASN A 11 9.33 -0.10 -13.87
N ILE A 12 8.34 -0.95 -13.69
CA ILE A 12 7.16 -0.69 -12.85
C ILE A 12 7.50 -0.47 -11.36
N ASN A 13 8.70 -0.91 -10.95
CA ASN A 13 9.23 -0.82 -9.60
C ASN A 13 10.33 0.24 -9.47
N GLU A 14 10.47 1.13 -10.46
CA GLU A 14 11.38 2.26 -10.35
C GLU A 14 11.02 3.13 -9.14
N LYS A 15 12.06 3.59 -8.43
CA LYS A 15 11.96 4.41 -7.24
C LYS A 15 12.39 5.84 -7.54
N ASN A 16 11.66 6.80 -6.99
CA ASN A 16 12.11 8.19 -6.98
C ASN A 16 13.23 8.40 -5.92
N ASN A 17 13.67 9.65 -5.76
CA ASN A 17 14.69 10.04 -4.78
C ASN A 17 14.30 9.93 -3.30
N LYS A 18 13.09 9.45 -2.99
CA LYS A 18 12.61 9.14 -1.63
C LYS A 18 12.39 7.64 -1.45
N GLY A 19 12.69 6.84 -2.47
CA GLY A 19 12.39 5.41 -2.49
C GLY A 19 10.93 5.08 -2.87
N ASP A 20 10.09 6.06 -3.23
CA ASP A 20 8.69 5.79 -3.56
C ASP A 20 8.56 5.11 -4.91
N THR A 21 7.78 4.03 -4.98
CA THR A 21 7.34 3.42 -6.25
C THR A 21 6.05 4.05 -6.75
N ALA A 22 5.73 3.81 -8.03
CA ALA A 22 4.44 4.22 -8.60
C ALA A 22 3.24 3.67 -7.81
N LEU A 23 3.36 2.47 -7.24
CA LEU A 23 2.29 1.85 -6.44
C LEU A 23 2.07 2.60 -5.11
N MET A 24 3.15 3.03 -4.44
CA MET A 24 3.07 3.83 -3.22
C MET A 24 2.36 5.16 -3.49
N LEU A 25 2.73 5.85 -4.57
CA LEU A 25 2.12 7.12 -4.94
C LEU A 25 0.62 6.94 -5.30
N ALA A 26 0.27 5.90 -6.04
CA ALA A 26 -1.12 5.58 -6.36
C ALA A 26 -1.95 5.28 -5.10
N ALA A 27 -1.39 4.53 -4.16
CA ALA A 27 -2.01 4.22 -2.88
C ALA A 27 -2.22 5.46 -2.01
N GLN A 28 -1.20 6.30 -1.90
CA GLN A 28 -1.26 7.56 -1.14
C GLN A 28 -2.32 8.53 -1.68
N LYS A 29 -2.48 8.57 -3.01
CA LYS A 29 -3.44 9.45 -3.69
C LYS A 29 -4.84 8.84 -3.85
N GLY A 30 -5.05 7.58 -3.46
CA GLY A 30 -6.34 6.92 -3.59
C GLY A 30 -6.71 6.52 -5.02
N TYR A 31 -5.73 6.40 -5.93
CA TYR A 31 -5.97 6.06 -7.34
C TYR A 31 -6.16 4.56 -7.55
N LEU A 32 -7.34 4.06 -7.17
CA LEU A 32 -7.68 2.63 -7.18
C LEU A 32 -7.35 1.93 -8.49
N GLN A 33 -7.81 2.47 -9.63
CA GLN A 33 -7.61 1.83 -10.93
C GLN A 33 -6.14 1.77 -11.34
N ILE A 34 -5.34 2.75 -10.91
CA ILE A 34 -3.90 2.77 -11.15
C ILE A 34 -3.21 1.74 -10.25
N ALA A 35 -3.55 1.71 -8.95
CA ALA A 35 -3.00 0.73 -8.01
C ALA A 35 -3.28 -0.71 -8.46
N LYS A 36 -4.52 -1.01 -8.87
CA LYS A 36 -4.90 -2.32 -9.44
C LYS A 36 -4.06 -2.66 -10.66
N ALA A 37 -3.99 -1.76 -11.65
CA ALA A 37 -3.23 -1.98 -12.88
C ALA A 37 -1.73 -2.19 -12.65
N LEU A 38 -1.15 -1.53 -11.63
CA LEU A 38 0.25 -1.69 -11.25
C LEU A 38 0.50 -3.07 -10.60
N ILE A 39 -0.35 -3.45 -9.66
CA ILE A 39 -0.29 -4.76 -8.99
C ILE A 39 -0.47 -5.90 -9.98
N ASP A 40 -1.42 -5.78 -10.92
CA ASP A 40 -1.66 -6.77 -11.97
C ASP A 40 -0.49 -6.92 -12.94
N ARG A 41 0.36 -5.91 -13.04
CA ARG A 41 1.59 -5.93 -13.87
C ARG A 41 2.85 -6.29 -13.08
N GLY A 42 2.72 -6.73 -11.84
CA GLY A 42 3.87 -7.21 -11.04
C GLY A 42 4.59 -6.12 -10.25
N ALA A 43 3.91 -5.03 -9.88
CA ALA A 43 4.45 -4.12 -8.88
C ALA A 43 4.70 -4.85 -7.55
N ILE A 44 5.83 -4.60 -6.92
CA ILE A 44 6.24 -5.24 -5.66
C ILE A 44 5.39 -4.64 -4.52
N ILE A 45 4.36 -5.37 -4.10
CA ILE A 45 3.37 -4.94 -3.12
C ILE A 45 3.97 -4.59 -1.75
N ASN A 46 5.05 -5.24 -1.35
CA ASN A 46 5.69 -5.09 -0.04
C ASN A 46 7.00 -4.28 -0.10
N ASP A 47 7.25 -3.58 -1.21
CA ASP A 47 8.45 -2.73 -1.33
C ASP A 47 8.42 -1.60 -0.29
N LYS A 48 9.58 -1.09 0.08
CA LYS A 48 9.75 -0.04 1.10
C LYS A 48 10.41 1.21 0.53
N ASP A 49 9.86 2.36 0.92
CA ASP A 49 10.52 3.66 0.73
C ASP A 49 11.71 3.82 1.71
N GLU A 50 12.39 4.96 1.67
CA GLU A 50 13.52 5.25 2.57
C GLU A 50 13.12 5.30 4.06
N ASN A 51 11.83 5.49 4.35
CA ASN A 51 11.28 5.50 5.70
C ASN A 51 10.75 4.13 6.14
N GLY A 52 10.95 3.08 5.33
CA GLY A 52 10.46 1.73 5.61
C GLY A 52 8.97 1.55 5.33
N ARG A 53 8.31 2.52 4.68
CA ARG A 53 6.87 2.53 4.44
C ARG A 53 6.53 1.71 3.21
N THR A 54 5.50 0.87 3.34
CA THR A 54 4.96 0.04 2.26
C THR A 54 3.78 0.71 1.56
N PRO A 55 3.41 0.28 0.34
CA PRO A 55 2.16 0.70 -0.29
C PRO A 55 0.93 0.56 0.60
N LEU A 56 0.85 -0.51 1.40
CA LEU A 56 -0.25 -0.72 2.34
C LEU A 56 -0.29 0.35 3.44
N LEU A 57 0.86 0.79 3.96
CA LEU A 57 0.92 1.89 4.93
C LEU A 57 0.43 3.21 4.31
N PHE A 58 0.80 3.50 3.06
CA PHE A 58 0.27 4.67 2.33
C PHE A 58 -1.25 4.59 2.13
N ALA A 59 -1.78 3.44 1.71
CA ALA A 59 -3.23 3.24 1.55
C ALA A 59 -3.98 3.38 2.89
N THR A 60 -3.40 2.86 3.97
CA THR A 60 -3.96 2.91 5.34
C THR A 60 -4.02 4.35 5.85
N GLU A 61 -2.98 5.16 5.64
CA GLU A 61 -3.01 6.59 6.00
C GLU A 61 -4.04 7.38 5.19
N ASN A 62 -4.23 7.05 3.91
CA ASN A 62 -5.27 7.65 3.10
C ASN A 62 -6.68 7.21 3.52
N GLY A 63 -6.82 6.01 4.08
CA GLY A 63 -8.09 5.43 4.52
C GLY A 63 -8.93 4.82 3.40
N ASN A 64 -8.37 4.60 2.21
CA ASN A 64 -9.09 4.03 1.08
C ASN A 64 -9.27 2.51 1.23
N MET A 65 -10.42 2.10 1.77
CA MET A 65 -10.77 0.71 2.05
C MET A 65 -10.70 -0.21 0.84
N GLU A 66 -11.02 0.28 -0.37
CA GLU A 66 -10.99 -0.54 -1.57
C GLU A 66 -9.56 -0.88 -2.01
N ILE A 67 -8.64 0.09 -1.93
CA ILE A 67 -7.22 -0.17 -2.21
C ILE A 67 -6.63 -1.10 -1.15
N ILE A 68 -6.92 -0.84 0.12
CA ILE A 68 -6.43 -1.66 1.23
C ILE A 68 -6.87 -3.11 1.06
N SER A 69 -8.17 -3.35 0.83
CA SER A 69 -8.71 -4.70 0.66
C SER A 69 -8.06 -5.41 -0.51
N TYR A 70 -7.93 -4.73 -1.65
CA TYR A 70 -7.29 -5.30 -2.83
C TYR A 70 -5.80 -5.62 -2.61
N MET A 71 -5.05 -4.76 -1.91
CA MET A 71 -3.65 -5.05 -1.58
C MET A 71 -3.51 -6.28 -0.68
N ILE A 72 -4.38 -6.42 0.33
CA ILE A 72 -4.39 -7.57 1.23
C ILE A 72 -4.73 -8.86 0.46
N GLU A 73 -5.74 -8.83 -0.41
CA GLU A 73 -6.11 -9.95 -1.29
C GLU A 73 -4.94 -10.37 -2.19
N ARG A 74 -4.05 -9.43 -2.53
CA ARG A 74 -2.87 -9.66 -3.38
C ARG A 74 -1.59 -9.95 -2.60
N GLY A 75 -1.69 -10.21 -1.30
CA GLY A 75 -0.57 -10.68 -0.48
C GLY A 75 0.24 -9.57 0.19
N ALA A 76 -0.34 -8.38 0.40
CA ALA A 76 0.29 -7.36 1.23
C ALA A 76 0.45 -7.85 2.67
N ASN A 77 1.65 -7.68 3.23
CA ASN A 77 1.92 -8.05 4.61
C ASN A 77 1.35 -6.99 5.55
N VAL A 78 0.25 -7.34 6.23
CA VAL A 78 -0.49 -6.47 7.17
C VAL A 78 0.29 -6.15 8.46
N ASN A 79 1.41 -6.84 8.70
CA ASN A 79 2.25 -6.66 9.88
C ASN A 79 3.54 -5.88 9.60
N GLU A 80 3.75 -5.39 8.38
CA GLU A 80 4.91 -4.52 8.11
C GLU A 80 4.85 -3.26 8.96
N MET A 81 6.02 -2.87 9.46
CA MET A 81 6.21 -1.64 10.22
C MET A 81 7.22 -0.75 9.50
N ASP A 82 6.96 0.56 9.55
CA ASP A 82 7.92 1.55 9.08
C ASP A 82 8.99 1.85 10.15
N ASN A 83 9.95 2.71 9.82
CA ASN A 83 11.06 3.07 10.70
C ASN A 83 10.61 3.81 11.98
N SER A 84 9.37 4.30 12.02
CA SER A 84 8.76 4.92 13.21
C SER A 84 7.91 3.92 14.02
N GLY A 85 7.92 2.65 13.66
CA GLY A 85 7.14 1.59 14.30
C GLY A 85 5.65 1.64 14.01
N ARG A 86 5.22 2.37 12.97
CA ARG A 86 3.80 2.42 12.59
C ARG A 86 3.46 1.19 11.76
N THR A 87 2.37 0.54 12.12
CA THR A 87 1.79 -0.60 11.40
C THR A 87 0.45 -0.18 10.81
N PRO A 88 -0.10 -0.92 9.82
CA PRO A 88 -1.47 -0.67 9.35
C PRO A 88 -2.48 -0.65 10.51
N LEU A 89 -2.34 -1.56 11.47
CA LEU A 89 -3.23 -1.66 12.63
C LEU A 89 -3.11 -0.47 13.58
N SER A 90 -1.90 0.03 13.84
CA SER A 90 -1.72 1.19 14.73
C SER A 90 -2.26 2.47 14.10
N ILE A 91 -2.11 2.64 12.78
CA ILE A 91 -2.69 3.77 12.03
C ILE A 91 -4.23 3.71 12.07
N ALA A 92 -4.82 2.54 11.77
CA ALA A 92 -6.27 2.34 11.81
C ALA A 92 -6.88 2.59 13.20
N THR A 93 -6.15 2.19 14.25
CA THR A 93 -6.54 2.45 15.65
C THR A 93 -6.52 3.95 15.95
N ARG A 94 -5.48 4.66 15.51
CA ARG A 94 -5.33 6.11 15.74
C ARG A 94 -6.40 6.95 15.03
N SER A 95 -6.89 6.47 13.89
CA SER A 95 -8.00 7.10 13.15
C SER A 95 -9.39 6.63 13.61
N ASN A 96 -9.47 5.71 14.59
CA ASN A 96 -10.72 5.09 15.05
C ASN A 96 -11.55 4.43 13.93
N ASN A 97 -10.89 3.93 12.88
CA ASN A 97 -11.55 3.25 11.76
C ASN A 97 -11.82 1.78 12.13
N LYS A 98 -12.98 1.52 12.75
CA LYS A 98 -13.39 0.18 13.20
C LYS A 98 -13.43 -0.85 12.08
N GLU A 99 -13.91 -0.47 10.90
CA GLU A 99 -14.00 -1.38 9.76
C GLU A 99 -12.61 -1.84 9.32
N LEU A 100 -11.66 -0.91 9.20
CA LEU A 100 -10.28 -1.22 8.85
C LEU A 100 -9.58 -2.06 9.92
N ILE A 101 -9.82 -1.78 11.20
CA ILE A 101 -9.28 -2.57 12.31
C ILE A 101 -9.72 -4.03 12.19
N GLU A 102 -11.02 -4.27 11.96
CA GLU A 102 -11.55 -5.63 11.85
C GLU A 102 -11.07 -6.33 10.57
N LEU A 103 -10.98 -5.61 9.44
CA LEU A 103 -10.38 -6.12 8.21
C LEU A 103 -8.93 -6.59 8.45
N LEU A 104 -8.11 -5.76 9.08
CA LEU A 104 -6.70 -6.07 9.34
C LEU A 104 -6.55 -7.26 10.29
N LYS A 105 -7.31 -7.30 11.39
CA LYS A 105 -7.30 -8.44 12.34
C LYS A 105 -7.72 -9.75 11.66
N LYS A 106 -8.78 -9.72 10.85
CA LYS A 106 -9.25 -10.88 10.07
C LYS A 106 -8.15 -11.43 9.16
N ASN A 107 -7.25 -10.55 8.67
CA ASN A 107 -6.12 -10.92 7.83
C ASN A 107 -4.81 -11.10 8.62
N GLY A 108 -4.89 -11.31 9.94
CA GLY A 108 -3.75 -11.70 10.76
C GLY A 108 -2.89 -10.55 11.26
N ALA A 109 -3.39 -9.30 11.26
CA ALA A 109 -2.71 -8.19 11.91
C ALA A 109 -2.64 -8.41 13.42
N ARG A 110 -1.44 -8.29 13.99
CA ARG A 110 -1.18 -8.48 15.41
C ARG A 110 -0.76 -7.17 16.05
N ARG A 111 -0.95 -7.07 17.36
CA ARG A 111 -0.30 -6.02 18.16
C ARG A 111 1.17 -6.43 18.32
N LEU A 112 2.05 -5.77 17.56
CA LEU A 112 3.50 -5.93 17.65
C LEU A 112 4.07 -5.08 18.79
#